data_AF-A0A6S7EE02-F1
#
_entry.id   AF-A0A6S7EE02-F1
#
_cell.length_a   1.000
_cell.length_b   1.000
_cell.length_c   1.000
_cell.angle_alpha   90.00
_cell.angle_beta   90.00
_cell.angle_gamma   90.00
#
_symmetry.space_group_name_H-M   'P 1'
#
loop_
_entity.id
_entity.type
_entity.pdbx_description
1 polymer ?
#
loop_
_entity_poly.entity_id
_entity_poly.type
_entity_poly.pdbx_seq_one_letter_code
_entity_poly.pdbx_strand_id
1 'polypeptide(L)'
;MIRKLVLTAALAVLAGCAPLSGPGAFAGPAWRAGEPAAHGFHFGWRLSGDAAVAPMQVFDDGRETWLQFAPGQAVPAIFGVGPGGERVLPYARRPPYLVLAGSWEALTFRGGRLAARARRVSDGDGRTFPKVQAADNPL
;
A
#
# COMPACT_ATOMS: atom_id res chain seq x y z
N MET A 1 67.89 29.65 24.52
CA MET A 1 66.96 30.47 23.72
C MET A 1 66.51 29.67 22.51
N ILE A 2 65.22 29.36 22.52
CA ILE A 2 64.35 28.71 21.52
C ILE A 2 64.81 28.86 20.06
N ARG A 3 64.87 27.75 19.30
CA ARG A 3 64.39 27.68 17.90
C ARG A 3 64.52 26.29 17.25
N LYS A 4 63.36 25.78 16.81
CA LYS A 4 63.11 24.78 15.74
C LYS A 4 63.16 23.29 16.12
N LEU A 5 62.22 22.90 16.99
CA LEU A 5 61.59 21.57 16.96
C LEU A 5 60.68 21.51 15.74
N VAL A 6 61.18 20.94 14.63
CA VAL A 6 60.35 20.49 13.50
C VAL A 6 60.97 19.20 12.99
N LEU A 7 60.55 18.06 13.54
CA LEU A 7 60.63 16.79 12.85
C LEU A 7 59.30 16.03 13.07
N THR A 8 58.44 16.18 12.06
CA THR A 8 57.50 15.17 11.59
C THR A 8 56.46 14.66 12.58
N ALA A 9 55.49 15.54 12.85
CA ALA A 9 54.11 15.15 13.16
C ALA A 9 53.51 14.42 11.96
N ALA A 10 53.53 13.09 11.97
CA ALA A 10 52.91 12.28 10.94
C ALA A 10 52.50 10.91 11.52
N LEU A 11 51.59 10.87 12.49
CA LEU A 11 50.91 9.62 12.87
C LEU A 11 49.68 9.87 13.77
N ALA A 12 48.63 10.53 13.26
CA ALA A 12 47.31 10.50 13.92
C ALA A 12 46.11 10.88 13.05
N VAL A 13 46.26 11.02 11.73
CA VAL A 13 45.08 11.18 10.84
C VAL A 13 44.67 9.80 10.31
N LEU A 14 44.20 8.97 11.23
CA LEU A 14 43.28 7.88 10.95
C LEU A 14 42.09 8.06 11.90
N ALA A 15 41.41 9.20 11.76
CA ALA A 15 40.01 9.31 12.12
C ALA A 15 39.25 8.38 11.17
N GLY A 16 39.33 7.07 11.45
CA GLY A 16 38.46 6.09 10.83
C GLY A 16 37.03 6.53 11.11
N CYS A 17 36.24 6.68 10.06
CA CYS A 17 34.80 6.72 10.19
C CYS A 17 34.37 5.44 10.90
N ALA A 18 34.24 5.47 12.23
CA ALA A 18 33.45 4.47 12.91
C ALA A 18 32.02 4.67 12.38
N PRO A 19 31.41 3.69 11.69
CA PRO A 19 29.98 3.74 11.51
C PRO A 19 29.40 3.80 12.91
N LEU A 20 28.55 4.80 13.16
CA LEU A 20 27.69 4.83 14.33
C LEU A 20 26.77 3.61 14.20
N SER A 21 27.26 2.44 14.62
CA SER A 21 26.49 1.20 14.74
C SER A 21 25.59 1.32 15.97
N GLY A 22 24.75 2.35 15.99
CA GLY A 22 23.55 2.38 16.82
C GLY A 22 22.45 1.63 16.08
N PRO A 23 21.61 0.83 16.76
CA PRO A 23 20.54 0.03 16.14
C PRO A 23 19.39 0.85 15.52
N GLY A 24 19.62 2.11 15.12
CA GLY A 24 18.56 3.04 14.71
C GLY A 24 18.77 3.76 13.37
N ALA A 25 19.94 3.66 12.72
CA ALA A 25 20.22 4.44 11.51
C ALA A 25 19.51 3.93 10.24
N PHE A 26 18.90 2.74 10.29
CA PHE A 26 18.06 2.19 9.22
C PHE A 26 16.68 1.75 9.71
N ALA A 27 16.15 2.41 10.73
CA ALA A 27 14.72 2.32 10.99
C ALA A 27 13.98 3.08 9.88
N GLY A 28 13.82 2.45 8.71
CA GLY A 28 12.66 2.71 7.86
C GLY A 28 11.40 2.63 8.73
N PRO A 29 10.28 3.27 8.34
CA PRO A 29 9.13 3.44 9.24
C PRO A 29 8.82 2.12 9.93
N ALA A 30 9.10 2.09 11.25
CA ALA A 30 8.92 0.91 12.08
C ALA A 30 7.42 0.62 12.04
N TRP A 31 7.04 -0.32 11.19
CA TRP A 31 5.66 -0.66 10.98
C TRP A 31 5.12 -1.18 12.30
N ARG A 32 4.19 -0.43 12.87
CA ARG A 32 3.36 -0.90 13.98
C ARG A 32 2.31 -1.80 13.35
N ALA A 33 1.94 -2.88 14.03
CA ALA A 33 0.67 -3.53 13.73
C ALA A 33 -0.40 -2.43 13.76
N GLY A 34 -1.07 -2.20 12.63
CA GLY A 34 -2.16 -1.23 12.57
C GLY A 34 -3.18 -1.59 13.66
N GLU A 35 -3.64 -0.59 14.40
CA GLU A 35 -4.76 -0.78 15.33
C GLU A 35 -5.92 -1.47 14.59
N PRO A 36 -6.63 -2.40 15.24
CA PRO A 36 -7.83 -2.98 14.66
C PRO A 36 -8.74 -1.88 14.13
N ALA A 37 -9.27 -2.08 12.93
CA ALA A 37 -10.20 -1.17 12.27
C ALA A 37 -11.33 -0.76 13.22
N ALA A 38 -11.26 0.47 13.77
CA ALA A 38 -12.27 0.97 14.70
C ALA A 38 -13.67 1.03 14.08
N HIS A 39 -13.74 1.09 12.74
CA HIS A 39 -14.96 1.23 11.96
C HIS A 39 -15.34 -0.04 11.18
N GLY A 40 -14.62 -1.16 11.38
CA GLY A 40 -14.82 -2.40 10.63
C GLY A 40 -14.21 -2.37 9.22
N PHE A 41 -14.35 -3.48 8.48
CA PHE A 41 -13.85 -3.62 7.11
C PHE A 41 -14.96 -3.48 6.08
N HIS A 42 -14.67 -2.77 4.99
CA HIS A 42 -15.53 -2.57 3.82
C HIS A 42 -15.02 -3.37 2.62
N PHE A 43 -15.85 -4.28 2.13
CA PHE A 43 -15.54 -5.17 1.00
C PHE A 43 -16.22 -4.74 -0.31
N GLY A 44 -16.96 -3.63 -0.30
CA GLY A 44 -17.74 -3.13 -1.43
C GLY A 44 -16.87 -2.52 -2.52
N TRP A 45 -16.12 -3.34 -3.25
CA TRP A 45 -15.26 -2.92 -4.35
C TRP A 45 -15.62 -3.65 -5.63
N ARG A 46 -15.77 -2.91 -6.73
CA ARG A 46 -16.01 -3.44 -8.07
C ARG A 46 -14.71 -3.46 -8.87
N LEU A 47 -14.31 -4.65 -9.31
CA LEU A 47 -13.11 -4.89 -10.13
C LEU A 47 -13.47 -4.92 -11.62
N SER A 48 -12.55 -4.45 -12.47
CA SER A 48 -12.70 -4.42 -13.92
C SER A 48 -11.34 -4.34 -14.63
N GLY A 49 -11.30 -4.67 -15.92
CA GLY A 49 -10.09 -4.63 -16.75
C GLY A 49 -9.34 -5.96 -16.78
N ASP A 50 -8.04 -5.90 -17.07
CA ASP A 50 -7.19 -7.07 -17.31
C ASP A 50 -6.90 -7.85 -16.01
N ALA A 51 -7.38 -9.09 -15.93
CA ALA A 51 -7.21 -9.95 -14.75
C ALA A 51 -5.73 -10.19 -14.38
N ALA A 52 -4.82 -10.19 -15.35
CA ALA A 52 -3.39 -10.40 -15.13
C ALA A 52 -2.73 -9.30 -14.28
N VAL A 53 -3.33 -8.10 -14.18
CA VAL A 53 -2.88 -7.01 -13.30
C VAL A 53 -3.93 -6.60 -12.27
N ALA A 54 -5.09 -7.26 -12.23
CA ALA A 54 -6.10 -7.02 -11.22
C ALA A 54 -5.78 -7.79 -9.92
N PRO A 55 -6.04 -7.21 -8.74
CA PRO A 55 -6.10 -7.99 -7.52
C PRO A 55 -7.29 -8.96 -7.57
N MET A 56 -7.21 -10.05 -6.83
CA MET A 56 -8.34 -10.95 -6.58
C MET A 56 -9.34 -10.35 -5.60
N GLN A 57 -8.86 -9.56 -4.64
CA GLN A 57 -9.68 -8.96 -3.60
C GLN A 57 -9.17 -7.57 -3.22
N VAL A 58 -10.11 -6.66 -2.96
CA VAL A 58 -9.85 -5.33 -2.42
C VAL A 58 -10.83 -5.07 -1.28
N PHE A 59 -10.32 -4.57 -0.18
CA PHE A 59 -11.11 -4.09 0.96
C PHE A 59 -10.34 -3.02 1.72
N ASP A 60 -11.02 -2.30 2.59
CA ASP A 60 -10.44 -1.21 3.37
C ASP A 60 -11.15 -1.04 4.71
N ASP A 61 -10.63 -0.18 5.57
CA ASP A 61 -11.19 0.12 6.90
C ASP A 61 -11.37 1.63 7.11
N GLY A 62 -11.36 2.39 6.00
CA GLY A 62 -11.34 3.84 6.00
C GLY A 62 -9.96 4.48 6.26
N ARG A 63 -8.93 3.73 6.66
CA ARG A 63 -7.56 4.23 6.91
C ARG A 63 -6.51 3.59 6.02
N GLU A 64 -6.61 2.30 5.77
CA GLU A 64 -5.75 1.52 4.89
C GLU A 64 -6.61 0.77 3.87
N THR A 65 -6.02 0.42 2.73
CA THR A 65 -6.65 -0.43 1.71
C THR A 65 -5.78 -1.66 1.49
N TRP A 66 -6.38 -2.84 1.60
CA TRP A 66 -5.73 -4.13 1.42
C TRP A 66 -6.05 -4.71 0.05
N LEU A 67 -5.02 -5.23 -0.59
CA LEU A 67 -5.07 -5.85 -1.90
C LEU A 67 -4.52 -7.26 -1.80
N GLN A 68 -5.29 -8.24 -2.25
CA GLN A 68 -4.78 -9.60 -2.44
C GLN A 68 -4.59 -9.86 -3.92
N PHE A 69 -3.38 -10.22 -4.32
CA PHE A 69 -3.08 -10.69 -5.67
C PHE A 69 -3.00 -12.22 -5.70
N ALA A 70 -3.15 -12.82 -6.87
CA ALA A 70 -2.96 -14.25 -7.02
C ALA A 70 -1.51 -14.63 -6.68
N PRO A 71 -1.26 -15.82 -6.09
CA PRO A 71 0.09 -16.30 -5.84
C PRO A 71 0.94 -16.29 -7.13
N GLY A 72 2.14 -15.71 -7.07
CA GLY A 72 3.04 -15.61 -8.22
C GLY A 72 2.67 -14.54 -9.26
N GLN A 73 1.52 -13.85 -9.10
CA GLN A 73 1.17 -12.74 -9.96
C GLN A 73 2.14 -11.57 -9.77
N ALA A 74 2.59 -10.98 -10.87
CA ALA A 74 3.42 -9.79 -10.83
C ALA A 74 2.65 -8.61 -10.23
N VAL A 75 3.27 -7.88 -9.31
CA VAL A 75 2.66 -6.70 -8.69
C VAL A 75 2.76 -5.52 -9.67
N PRO A 76 1.63 -4.94 -10.12
CA PRO A 76 1.63 -3.81 -11.04
C PRO A 76 2.00 -2.50 -10.35
N ALA A 77 2.17 -1.43 -11.13
CA ALA A 77 2.14 -0.08 -10.59
C ALA A 77 0.72 0.24 -10.10
N ILE A 78 0.62 0.70 -8.85
CA ILE A 78 -0.66 0.98 -8.19
C ILE A 78 -0.84 2.49 -8.07
N PHE A 79 -1.99 2.97 -8.53
CA PHE A 79 -2.35 4.37 -8.49
C PHE A 79 -3.63 4.57 -7.68
N GLY A 80 -3.63 5.54 -6.78
CA GLY A 80 -4.81 5.98 -6.04
C GLY A 80 -5.47 7.14 -6.75
N VAL A 81 -6.79 7.11 -6.84
CA VAL A 81 -7.60 8.23 -7.35
C VAL A 81 -8.39 8.80 -6.19
N GLY A 82 -8.19 10.10 -5.96
CA GLY A 82 -8.95 10.90 -5.00
C GLY A 82 -9.19 12.30 -5.54
N PRO A 83 -9.59 13.26 -4.68
CA PRO A 83 -9.99 14.60 -5.10
C PRO A 83 -8.93 15.37 -5.90
N GLY A 84 -7.64 15.13 -5.61
CA GLY A 84 -6.52 15.74 -6.32
C GLY A 84 -6.11 15.03 -7.62
N GLY A 85 -6.89 14.05 -8.08
CA GLY A 85 -6.57 13.24 -9.25
C GLY A 85 -5.84 11.94 -8.92
N GLU A 86 -5.21 11.37 -9.94
CA GLU A 86 -4.51 10.09 -9.86
C GLU A 86 -3.04 10.27 -9.45
N ARG A 87 -2.56 9.45 -8.51
CA ARG A 87 -1.14 9.43 -8.09
C ARG A 87 -0.63 8.01 -7.81
N VAL A 88 0.66 7.78 -8.01
CA VAL A 88 1.32 6.52 -7.65
C VAL A 88 1.31 6.34 -6.13
N LEU A 89 1.03 5.13 -5.65
CA LEU A 89 1.01 4.80 -4.23
C LEU A 89 2.16 3.85 -3.84
N PRO A 90 2.89 4.14 -2.76
CA PRO A 90 3.72 3.13 -2.11
C PRO A 90 2.83 2.09 -1.41
N TYR A 91 3.37 0.90 -1.20
CA TYR A 91 2.68 -0.18 -0.49
C TYR A 91 3.62 -0.89 0.48
N ALA A 92 3.04 -1.43 1.56
CA ALA A 92 3.70 -2.37 2.45
C ALA A 92 3.27 -3.80 2.10
N ARG A 93 4.18 -4.77 2.23
CA ARG A 93 3.86 -6.21 2.09
C ARG A 93 3.50 -6.77 3.46
N ARG A 94 2.25 -7.21 3.63
CA ARG A 94 1.78 -7.95 4.80
C ARG A 94 1.12 -9.23 4.30
N PRO A 95 1.90 -10.29 3.99
CA PRO A 95 1.38 -11.48 3.33
C PRO A 95 0.10 -12.00 4.00
N PRO A 96 -0.94 -12.34 3.23
CA PRO A 96 -0.99 -12.43 1.77
C PRO A 96 -1.29 -11.10 1.03
N TYR A 97 -1.30 -9.98 1.73
CA TYR A 97 -1.78 -8.69 1.22
C TYR A 97 -0.65 -7.70 0.88
N LEU A 98 -0.97 -6.80 -0.04
CA LEU A 98 -0.33 -5.48 -0.13
C LEU A 98 -1.24 -4.46 0.56
N VAL A 99 -0.65 -3.58 1.36
CA VAL A 99 -1.39 -2.58 2.14
C VAL A 99 -1.00 -1.19 1.67
N LEU A 100 -2.01 -0.42 1.29
CA LEU A 100 -1.91 0.98 0.89
C LEU A 100 -2.38 1.86 2.05
N ALA A 101 -1.70 2.98 2.29
CA ALA A 101 -2.15 3.97 3.25
C ALA A 101 -3.20 4.91 2.63
N GLY A 102 -4.15 5.34 3.44
CA GLY A 102 -5.22 6.27 3.08
C GLY A 102 -6.49 5.58 2.57
N SER A 103 -7.56 6.37 2.50
CA SER A 103 -8.82 6.00 1.86
C SER A 103 -8.82 6.45 0.40
N TRP A 104 -9.27 5.55 -0.48
CA TRP A 104 -9.31 5.78 -1.92
C TRP A 104 -10.72 5.52 -2.44
N GLU A 105 -11.17 6.35 -3.39
CA GLU A 105 -12.43 6.15 -4.12
C GLU A 105 -12.26 5.09 -5.21
N ALA A 106 -11.07 5.07 -5.82
CA ALA A 106 -10.71 4.10 -6.83
C ALA A 106 -9.19 3.87 -6.88
N LEU A 107 -8.81 2.71 -7.40
CA LEU A 107 -7.43 2.32 -7.66
C LEU A 107 -7.27 1.93 -9.13
N THR A 108 -6.17 2.33 -9.76
CA THR A 108 -5.75 1.84 -11.07
C THR A 108 -4.51 0.97 -10.92
N PHE A 109 -4.47 -0.13 -11.64
CA PHE A 109 -3.35 -1.07 -11.71
C PHE A 109 -2.81 -1.08 -13.13
N ARG A 110 -1.52 -0.82 -13.33
CA ARG A 110 -0.91 -0.79 -14.67
C ARG A 110 0.37 -1.62 -14.74
N GLY A 111 0.51 -2.41 -15.81
CA GLY A 111 1.71 -3.19 -16.10
C GLY A 111 1.86 -3.42 -17.61
N GLY A 112 2.90 -2.84 -18.21
CA GLY A 112 3.06 -2.86 -19.67
C GLY A 112 1.87 -2.19 -20.36
N ARG A 113 1.14 -2.94 -21.19
CA ARG A 113 -0.10 -2.51 -21.87
C ARG A 113 -1.38 -2.84 -21.10
N LEU A 114 -1.26 -3.57 -19.99
CA LEU A 114 -2.39 -4.07 -19.23
C LEU A 114 -2.85 -3.03 -18.21
N ALA A 115 -4.16 -2.94 -18.03
CA ALA A 115 -4.76 -2.05 -17.04
C ALA A 115 -5.97 -2.71 -16.36
N ALA A 116 -6.06 -2.55 -15.04
CA ALA A 116 -7.23 -2.90 -14.26
C ALA A 116 -7.62 -1.76 -13.32
N ARG A 117 -8.87 -1.79 -12.84
CA ARG A 117 -9.42 -0.76 -11.96
C ARG A 117 -10.30 -1.38 -10.88
N ALA A 118 -10.12 -0.90 -9.65
CA ALA A 118 -11.02 -1.15 -8.52
C ALA A 118 -11.74 0.16 -8.18
N ARG A 119 -13.06 0.13 -8.06
CA ARG A 119 -13.86 1.28 -7.58
C ARG A 119 -14.66 0.89 -6.36
N ARG A 120 -14.67 1.76 -5.35
CA ARG A 120 -15.56 1.59 -4.21
C ARG A 120 -17.00 1.72 -4.66
N VAL A 121 -17.85 0.80 -4.20
CA VAL A 121 -19.30 0.85 -4.38
C VAL A 121 -19.86 1.60 -3.19
N SER A 122 -20.53 2.73 -3.44
CA SER A 122 -21.23 3.45 -2.38
C SER A 122 -22.44 2.63 -1.91
N ASP A 123 -22.80 2.71 -0.63
CA ASP A 123 -23.92 1.95 -0.05
C ASP A 123 -25.28 2.20 -0.74
N GLY A 124 -25.40 3.29 -1.52
CA GLY A 124 -26.58 3.61 -2.33
C GLY A 124 -26.64 2.98 -3.74
N ASP A 125 -25.57 2.36 -4.23
CA ASP A 125 -25.43 1.98 -5.66
C ASP A 125 -25.64 0.47 -5.93
N GLY A 126 -26.16 -0.30 -4.96
CA GLY A 126 -25.99 -1.75 -5.00
C GLY A 126 -27.04 -2.67 -4.36
N ARG A 127 -28.24 -2.20 -4.06
CA ARG A 127 -29.34 -3.08 -3.60
C ARG A 127 -30.65 -2.82 -4.33
N THR A 128 -30.64 -2.90 -5.66
CA THR A 128 -31.84 -3.41 -6.36
C THR A 128 -31.76 -4.92 -6.29
N PHE A 129 -32.13 -5.50 -5.14
CA PHE A 129 -32.52 -6.90 -5.16
C PHE A 129 -33.73 -6.99 -6.10
N PRO A 130 -33.78 -7.94 -7.05
CA PRO A 130 -35.05 -8.27 -7.67
C PRO A 130 -36.00 -8.57 -6.53
N LYS A 131 -37.04 -7.74 -6.36
CA LYS A 131 -38.14 -8.03 -5.46
C LYS A 131 -38.67 -9.35 -5.99
N VAL A 132 -38.37 -10.46 -5.30
CA VAL A 132 -38.98 -11.74 -5.61
C VAL A 132 -40.47 -11.45 -5.50
N GLN A 133 -41.15 -11.39 -6.65
CA GLN A 133 -42.59 -11.31 -6.71
C GLN A 133 -43.03 -12.47 -5.85
N ALA A 134 -43.64 -12.19 -4.69
CA ALA A 134 -44.23 -13.22 -3.86
C ALA A 134 -45.14 -14.01 -4.82
N ALA A 135 -44.74 -15.24 -5.11
CA ALA A 135 -45.51 -16.08 -5.99
C ALA A 135 -46.88 -16.22 -5.33
N ASP A 136 -47.90 -15.74 -6.02
CA ASP A 136 -49.28 -16.13 -5.81
C ASP A 136 -49.32 -17.66 -6.02
N ASN A 137 -49.06 -18.41 -4.95
CA ASN A 137 -49.15 -19.86 -4.94
C ASN A 137 -50.47 -20.21 -4.25
N PRO A 138 -51.59 -20.33 -4.98
CA PRO A 138 -52.79 -20.93 -4.43
C PRO A 138 -52.49 -22.42 -4.20
N LEU A 139 -52.75 -22.88 -2.98
CA LEU A 139 -52.80 -24.30 -2.64
C LEU A 139 -53.86 -25.03 -3.46
#